data_AF-A0A1D2NBG4-F1
#
_entry.id   AF-A0A1D2NBG4-F1
#
_cell.length_a   1.000
_cell.length_b   1.000
_cell.length_c   1.000
_cell.angle_alpha   90.00
_cell.angle_beta   90.00
_cell.angle_gamma   90.00
#
_symmetry.space_group_name_H-M   'P 1'
#
loop_
_entity.id
_entity.type
_entity.pdbx_description
1 polymer ?
#
loop_
_entity_poly.entity_id
_entity_poly.type
_entity_poly.pdbx_seq_one_letter_code
_entity_poly.pdbx_strand_id
1 'polypeptide(L)'
;HGHLSELLTGKMKFNKLPMVLILIILTISFMEVNCHDEFRPPCKYPIQQVYSTVKEKCVSLVGGHCDMLETSGLNKTNTSEYKSDISKRSKHMECIQGAECLRRWNYPFPHCVCHSSLRTSRSRKCVLGFGDPCDNHNKELMCDESKLLTCVNWMCQCHEDYNHEYDEYAENCVGKVGAFCKISKRKFFNGKLSDDGRDSNDQDPYAVLCTNGAACALELAGESFGNGVCACWWMYNVTANGTCEYMYKPRSTETTEISTGNKPGLDYALIIFLVTAMMFVLIFAYSTSLTEWATKLWPDELYTHPPSTAEHSEVASFSATIFYDTLVGRIFTM
;
A
#
# COMPACT_ATOMS: atom_id res chain seq x y z
N HIS A 1 -62.44 -30.75 19.55
CA HIS A 1 -61.22 -31.17 18.82
C HIS A 1 -60.36 -29.93 18.57
N GLY A 2 -59.44 -29.49 19.43
CA GLY A 2 -58.77 -30.16 20.54
C GLY A 2 -57.27 -30.28 20.23
N HIS A 3 -56.51 -29.20 20.44
CA HIS A 3 -55.06 -29.13 20.71
C HIS A 3 -54.50 -27.74 20.32
N LEU A 4 -54.77 -26.69 21.10
CA LEU A 4 -53.98 -25.44 21.01
C LEU A 4 -54.09 -24.54 22.26
N SER A 5 -54.28 -25.10 23.46
CA SER A 5 -54.48 -24.30 24.69
C SER A 5 -53.63 -24.72 25.90
N GLU A 6 -52.61 -25.55 25.75
CA GLU A 6 -51.74 -25.98 26.86
C GLU A 6 -50.25 -25.65 26.64
N LEU A 7 -49.93 -24.37 26.43
CA LEU A 7 -48.52 -23.92 26.36
C LEU A 7 -48.19 -22.72 27.24
N LEU A 8 -49.05 -22.37 28.21
CA LEU A 8 -48.88 -21.15 29.04
C LEU A 8 -49.01 -21.33 30.57
N THR A 9 -48.89 -22.54 31.12
CA THR A 9 -48.88 -22.74 32.59
C THR A 9 -47.72 -23.59 33.11
N GLY A 10 -46.70 -23.82 32.27
CA GLY A 10 -45.43 -24.38 32.71
C GLY A 10 -44.64 -23.38 33.54
N LYS A 11 -44.83 -23.41 34.87
CA LYS A 11 -43.89 -22.86 35.87
C LYS A 11 -42.54 -23.56 35.72
N MET A 12 -41.78 -23.22 34.69
CA MET A 12 -40.36 -23.50 34.66
C MET A 12 -39.71 -22.56 35.68
N LYS A 13 -39.44 -23.09 36.88
CA LYS A 13 -38.35 -22.61 37.73
C LYS A 13 -37.06 -22.79 36.93
N PHE A 14 -36.82 -21.89 35.98
CA PHE A 14 -35.54 -21.75 35.32
C PHE A 14 -34.55 -21.39 36.42
N ASN A 15 -33.75 -22.37 36.83
CA ASN A 15 -32.54 -22.14 37.59
C ASN A 15 -31.74 -21.08 36.82
N LYS A 16 -31.77 -19.83 37.30
CA LYS A 16 -31.03 -18.70 36.71
C LYS A 16 -29.51 -18.81 36.97
N LEU A 17 -29.10 -19.76 37.79
CA LEU A 17 -27.71 -20.01 38.18
C LEU A 17 -26.77 -20.29 36.99
N PRO A 18 -27.07 -21.21 36.05
CA PRO A 18 -26.19 -21.49 34.90
C PRO A 18 -26.01 -20.30 33.95
N MET A 19 -27.06 -19.51 33.70
CA MET A 19 -26.98 -18.31 32.83
C MET A 19 -26.07 -17.24 33.42
N VAL A 20 -26.16 -16.99 34.73
CA VAL A 20 -25.31 -16.01 35.42
C VAL A 20 -23.85 -16.49 35.45
N LEU A 21 -23.61 -17.79 35.65
CA LEU A 21 -22.27 -18.36 35.65
C LEU A 21 -21.58 -18.21 34.27
N ILE A 22 -22.31 -18.47 33.18
CA ILE A 22 -21.80 -18.30 31.81
C ILE A 22 -21.44 -16.83 31.54
N LEU A 23 -22.28 -15.89 31.99
CA LEU A 23 -22.01 -14.46 31.82
C LEU A 23 -20.76 -14.03 32.60
N ILE A 24 -20.58 -14.53 33.82
CA ILE A 24 -19.39 -14.25 34.63
C ILE A 24 -18.12 -14.81 33.96
N ILE A 25 -18.16 -16.06 33.49
CA ILE A 25 -17.01 -16.68 32.79
C ILE A 25 -16.66 -15.90 31.52
N LEU A 26 -17.66 -15.46 30.74
CA LEU A 26 -17.42 -14.63 29.56
C LEU A 26 -16.81 -13.26 29.92
N THR A 27 -17.28 -12.62 30.99
CA THR A 27 -16.69 -11.34 31.43
C THR A 27 -15.27 -11.48 31.98
N ILE A 28 -14.96 -12.56 32.71
CA ILE A 28 -13.59 -12.83 33.21
C ILE A 28 -12.66 -13.13 32.04
N SER A 29 -13.10 -13.95 31.08
CA SER A 29 -12.32 -14.26 29.88
C SER A 29 -12.08 -13.00 29.02
N PHE A 30 -13.06 -12.09 28.95
CA PHE A 30 -12.92 -10.82 28.22
C PHE A 30 -11.99 -9.83 28.94
N MET A 31 -11.88 -9.90 30.28
CA MET A 31 -10.94 -9.10 31.07
C MET A 31 -9.51 -9.65 30.98
N GLU A 32 -9.32 -10.97 30.99
CA GLU A 32 -7.99 -11.59 30.86
C GLU A 32 -7.36 -11.35 29.48
N VAL A 33 -8.15 -11.33 28.40
CA VAL A 33 -7.64 -11.07 27.05
C VAL A 33 -7.24 -9.59 26.85
N ASN A 34 -7.82 -8.67 27.61
CA ASN A 34 -7.58 -7.23 27.42
C ASN A 34 -6.63 -6.59 28.45
N CYS A 35 -6.17 -7.32 29.48
CA CYS A 35 -5.35 -6.76 30.55
C CYS A 35 -3.85 -7.13 30.50
N HIS A 36 -3.40 -7.87 29.48
CA HIS A 36 -1.99 -8.29 29.40
C HIS A 36 -1.05 -7.37 28.63
N ASP A 37 -1.55 -6.30 28.01
CA ASP A 37 -0.70 -5.19 27.54
C ASP A 37 -0.42 -4.22 28.69
N GLU A 38 0.34 -4.75 29.63
CA GLU A 38 0.99 -4.13 30.77
C GLU A 38 1.60 -2.77 30.40
N PHE A 39 1.02 -1.66 30.91
CA PHE A 39 1.57 -0.31 31.09
C PHE A 39 2.88 0.05 30.35
N ARG A 40 2.95 -0.13 29.03
CA ARG A 40 4.10 0.34 28.27
C ARG A 40 3.95 1.84 28.05
N PRO A 41 4.95 2.65 28.46
CA PRO A 41 4.88 4.08 28.21
C PRO A 41 4.82 4.30 26.69
N PRO A 42 3.84 5.10 26.19
CA PRO A 42 3.75 5.38 24.77
C PRO A 42 5.04 6.07 24.32
N CYS A 43 5.56 5.66 23.16
CA CYS A 43 6.72 6.29 22.57
C CYS A 43 6.43 7.74 22.22
N LYS A 44 7.45 8.60 22.35
CA LYS A 44 7.32 10.05 22.09
C LYS A 44 6.84 10.34 20.67
N TYR A 45 7.27 9.53 19.69
CA TYR A 45 6.91 9.67 18.28
C TYR A 45 6.28 8.37 17.74
N PRO A 46 4.97 8.13 17.96
CA PRO A 46 4.34 6.83 17.69
C PRO A 46 4.34 6.40 16.22
N ILE A 47 4.46 7.34 15.27
CA ILE A 47 4.52 7.04 13.82
C ILE A 47 5.92 6.54 13.42
N GLN A 48 6.96 6.96 14.14
CA GLN A 48 8.35 6.69 13.79
C GLN A 48 9.04 5.76 14.80
N GLN A 49 8.37 5.40 15.89
CA GLN A 49 8.94 4.63 16.98
C GLN A 49 8.03 3.47 17.38
N VAL A 50 8.66 2.37 17.73
CA VAL A 50 8.01 1.20 18.31
C VAL A 50 8.68 0.85 19.63
N TYR A 51 7.91 0.40 20.62
CA TYR A 51 8.47 -0.09 21.87
C TYR A 51 9.07 -1.48 21.66
N SER A 52 10.38 -1.61 21.80
CA SER A 52 11.06 -2.90 21.78
C SER A 52 11.00 -3.51 23.17
N THR A 53 10.40 -4.68 23.28
CA THR A 53 10.40 -5.47 24.53
C THR A 53 11.80 -5.97 24.89
N VAL A 54 12.59 -6.36 23.89
CA VAL A 54 13.95 -6.86 24.07
C VAL A 54 14.87 -5.78 24.66
N LYS A 55 14.71 -4.53 24.21
CA LYS A 55 15.53 -3.40 24.69
C LYS A 55 14.86 -2.60 25.81
N GLU A 56 13.64 -2.96 26.21
CA GLU A 56 12.79 -2.23 27.16
C GLU A 56 12.73 -0.70 26.90
N LYS A 57 12.73 -0.31 25.62
CA LYS A 57 12.73 1.11 25.22
C LYS A 57 12.14 1.32 23.84
N CYS A 58 11.79 2.57 23.56
CA CYS A 58 11.38 3.01 22.24
C CYS A 58 12.57 3.06 21.29
N VAL A 59 12.42 2.40 20.14
CA VAL A 59 13.38 2.39 19.05
C VAL A 59 12.75 3.02 17.80
N SER A 60 13.56 3.67 16.98
CA SER A 60 13.11 4.31 15.74
C SER A 60 13.05 3.31 14.58
N LEU A 61 11.90 3.29 13.90
CA LEU A 61 11.66 2.56 12.65
C LEU A 61 12.55 3.10 11.52
N VAL A 62 12.62 2.38 10.40
CA VAL A 62 13.35 2.86 9.21
C VAL A 62 12.79 4.19 8.73
N GLY A 63 13.68 5.12 8.40
CA GLY A 63 13.36 6.51 8.07
C GLY A 63 13.00 7.39 9.29
N GLY A 64 12.88 6.81 10.49
CA GLY A 64 12.72 7.54 11.74
C GLY A 64 14.03 8.20 12.18
N HIS A 65 13.92 9.25 12.98
CA HIS A 65 15.06 9.99 13.52
C HIS A 65 15.85 9.13 14.52
N CYS A 66 17.18 9.24 14.51
CA CYS A 66 18.06 8.55 15.45
C CYS A 66 19.20 9.46 15.90
N ASP A 67 19.80 9.15 17.05
CA ASP A 67 20.96 9.88 17.54
C ASP A 67 22.22 9.12 17.15
N MET A 68 23.11 9.77 16.40
CA MET A 68 24.46 9.22 16.24
C MET A 68 25.15 9.23 17.60
N LEU A 69 25.61 8.06 18.04
CA LEU A 69 26.60 8.01 19.10
C LEU A 69 27.83 8.70 18.54
N GLU A 70 28.06 9.96 18.95
CA GLU A 70 29.33 10.62 18.70
C GLU A 70 30.38 9.72 19.35
N THR A 71 31.07 8.95 18.52
CA THR A 71 32.34 8.30 18.84
C THR A 71 33.37 9.42 18.96
N SER A 72 33.16 10.27 19.97
CA SER A 72 34.05 11.34 20.37
C SER A 72 35.43 10.73 20.52
N GLY A 73 36.36 11.20 19.70
CA GLY A 73 37.64 10.57 19.45
C GLY A 73 38.31 10.08 20.73
N LEU A 74 38.28 8.77 20.94
CA LEU A 74 39.23 8.07 21.79
C LEU A 74 40.56 8.03 21.05
N ASN A 75 41.18 9.20 20.93
CA ASN A 75 42.63 9.29 20.92
C ASN A 75 43.05 8.75 22.29
N LYS A 76 43.47 7.49 22.25
CA LYS A 76 43.87 6.65 23.37
C LYS A 76 45.18 7.19 23.95
N THR A 77 45.13 8.27 24.71
CA THR A 77 46.23 8.71 25.56
C THR A 77 45.81 8.64 27.02
N ASN A 78 46.07 7.47 27.61
CA ASN A 78 46.29 7.21 29.04
C ASN A 78 45.69 8.23 30.01
N THR A 79 44.44 8.05 30.42
CA THR A 79 43.97 8.57 31.72
C THR A 79 42.96 7.59 32.29
N SER A 80 43.50 6.66 33.08
CA SER A 80 42.74 5.90 34.06
C SER A 80 42.11 6.87 35.06
N GLU A 81 40.87 6.62 35.47
CA GLU A 81 40.05 7.42 36.42
C GLU A 81 39.23 8.57 35.82
N TYR A 82 38.27 8.23 34.96
CA TYR A 82 36.98 8.93 35.01
C TYR A 82 35.85 7.93 34.74
N LYS A 83 35.54 7.16 35.79
CA LYS A 83 34.39 6.25 35.82
C LYS A 83 33.15 7.05 36.19
N SER A 84 32.08 6.82 35.43
CA SER A 84 30.70 6.77 35.96
C SER A 84 30.08 8.10 36.40
N ASP A 85 29.51 8.86 35.45
CA ASP A 85 28.21 9.54 35.70
C ASP A 85 27.48 10.10 34.46
N ILE A 86 27.97 9.83 33.23
CA ILE A 86 27.26 10.22 31.98
C ILE A 86 26.06 9.28 31.67
N SER A 87 25.75 8.33 32.55
CA SER A 87 24.76 7.27 32.33
C SER A 87 23.27 7.70 32.45
N LYS A 88 22.93 8.97 32.69
CA LYS A 88 21.53 9.30 33.12
C LYS A 88 20.72 10.30 32.29
N ARG A 89 21.22 10.95 31.24
CA ARG A 89 20.40 11.99 30.55
C ARG A 89 20.39 12.05 29.03
N SER A 90 21.23 11.32 28.30
CA SER A 90 21.05 11.24 26.85
C SER A 90 20.15 10.05 26.51
N LYS A 91 18.86 10.32 26.28
CA LYS A 91 17.92 9.34 25.70
C LYS A 91 18.29 9.14 24.23
N HIS A 92 19.41 8.48 23.96
CA HIS A 92 19.83 8.17 22.61
C HIS A 92 18.76 7.32 21.93
N MET A 93 18.20 7.85 20.84
CA MET A 93 17.26 7.13 19.99
C MET A 93 18.02 6.11 19.16
N GLU A 94 17.88 4.85 19.55
CA GLU A 94 18.40 3.72 18.80
C GLU A 94 17.46 3.32 17.67
N CYS A 95 18.05 2.85 16.58
CA CYS A 95 17.32 2.23 15.49
C CYS A 95 16.76 0.85 15.88
N ILE A 96 15.72 0.44 15.16
CA ILE A 96 15.29 -0.96 15.15
C ILE A 96 16.46 -1.86 14.72
N GLN A 97 16.32 -3.14 15.03
CA GLN A 97 17.32 -4.13 14.68
C GLN A 97 17.49 -4.27 13.16
N GLY A 98 18.73 -4.52 12.74
CA GLY A 98 19.10 -4.57 11.32
C GLY A 98 19.14 -3.20 10.64
N ALA A 99 18.87 -2.12 11.36
CA ALA A 99 19.06 -0.75 10.89
C ALA A 99 20.23 -0.07 11.60
N GLU A 100 20.94 0.74 10.83
CA GLU A 100 22.00 1.62 11.30
C GLU A 100 21.56 3.09 11.21
N CYS A 101 22.09 3.90 12.12
CA CYS A 101 21.82 5.34 12.14
C CYS A 101 22.77 6.05 11.19
N LEU A 102 22.28 6.52 10.05
CA LEU A 102 23.09 7.17 9.02
C LEU A 102 22.71 8.64 8.83
N ARG A 103 23.71 9.45 8.46
CA ARG A 103 23.54 10.84 8.03
C ARG A 103 23.77 10.89 6.54
N ARG A 104 22.68 10.91 5.77
CA ARG A 104 22.75 11.15 4.32
C ARG A 104 22.76 12.65 4.04
N TRP A 105 23.49 13.05 3.00
CA TRP A 105 23.60 14.45 2.56
C TRP A 105 22.25 15.13 2.29
N ASN A 106 21.25 14.37 1.86
CA ASN A 106 19.93 14.89 1.49
C ASN A 106 18.95 15.04 2.68
N TYR A 107 19.35 14.68 3.90
CA TYR A 107 18.50 14.80 5.08
C TYR A 107 19.16 15.67 6.17
N PRO A 108 18.44 16.65 6.74
CA PRO A 108 19.00 17.53 7.75
C PRO A 108 19.36 16.80 9.05
N PHE A 109 18.74 15.64 9.30
CA PHE A 109 18.91 14.86 10.51
C PHE A 109 19.31 13.40 10.21
N PRO A 110 20.11 12.78 11.10
CA PRO A 110 20.37 11.35 11.03
C PRO A 110 19.07 10.54 11.16
N HIS A 111 18.99 9.45 10.40
CA HIS A 111 17.82 8.57 10.35
C HIS A 111 18.24 7.11 10.23
N CYS A 112 17.34 6.21 10.64
CA CYS A 112 17.57 4.77 10.57
C CYS A 112 17.43 4.27 9.13
N VAL A 113 18.43 3.51 8.67
CA VAL A 113 18.46 2.87 7.35
C VAL A 113 18.81 1.40 7.56
N CYS A 114 18.14 0.48 6.84
CA CYS A 114 18.51 -0.92 6.91
C CYS A 114 19.94 -1.15 6.43
N HIS A 115 20.62 -2.15 7.01
CA HIS A 115 21.89 -2.65 6.50
C HIS A 115 21.77 -3.02 5.02
N SER A 116 22.87 -2.97 4.28
CA SER A 116 22.89 -3.19 2.83
C SER A 116 22.33 -4.55 2.38
N SER A 117 22.32 -5.55 3.27
CA SER A 117 21.77 -6.88 3.01
C SER A 117 20.28 -7.03 3.36
N LEU A 118 19.63 -5.98 3.87
CA LEU A 118 18.25 -6.03 4.34
C LEU A 118 17.40 -5.02 3.57
N ARG A 119 16.11 -5.34 3.41
CA ARG A 119 15.14 -4.48 2.72
C ARG A 119 14.21 -3.83 3.74
N THR A 120 13.68 -2.66 3.39
CA THR A 120 12.69 -1.97 4.20
C THR A 120 11.29 -2.50 3.86
N SER A 121 10.61 -3.10 4.82
CA SER A 121 9.22 -3.54 4.67
C SER A 121 8.25 -2.35 4.62
N ARG A 122 7.00 -2.61 4.23
CA ARG A 122 5.91 -1.60 4.32
C ARG A 122 5.69 -1.09 5.74
N SER A 123 5.89 -1.94 6.75
CA SER A 123 5.82 -1.59 8.18
C SER A 123 7.08 -0.87 8.69
N ARG A 124 7.99 -0.45 7.79
CA ARG A 124 9.25 0.23 8.09
C ARG A 124 10.16 -0.57 9.01
N LYS A 125 10.14 -1.89 8.87
CA LYS A 125 11.08 -2.82 9.51
C LYS A 125 12.17 -3.25 8.52
N CYS A 126 13.30 -3.72 9.02
CA CYS A 126 14.31 -4.36 8.20
C CYS A 126 14.02 -5.85 8.13
N VAL A 127 13.85 -6.36 6.92
CA VAL A 127 13.44 -7.73 6.62
C VAL A 127 14.34 -8.33 5.54
N LEU A 128 14.40 -9.66 5.51
CA LEU A 128 15.11 -10.42 4.48
C LEU A 128 14.26 -10.51 3.20
N GLY A 129 14.89 -10.36 2.04
CA GLY A 129 14.27 -10.48 0.73
C GLY A 129 14.31 -11.91 0.18
N PHE A 130 13.74 -12.12 -1.00
CA PHE A 130 13.76 -13.42 -1.67
C PHE A 130 15.20 -13.88 -1.95
N GLY A 131 15.50 -15.12 -1.64
CA GLY A 131 16.83 -15.72 -1.79
C GLY A 131 17.82 -15.35 -0.67
N ASP A 132 17.46 -14.54 0.31
CA ASP A 132 18.34 -14.25 1.44
C ASP A 132 18.35 -15.42 2.44
N PRO A 133 19.49 -15.70 3.09
CA PRO A 133 19.57 -16.74 4.12
C PRO A 133 18.78 -16.33 5.35
N CYS A 134 17.99 -17.26 5.88
CA CYS A 134 17.12 -17.05 7.04
C CYS A 134 17.30 -18.16 8.08
N ASP A 135 16.98 -17.84 9.33
CA ASP A 135 17.05 -18.77 10.46
C ASP A 135 15.73 -18.73 11.23
N ASN A 136 15.00 -19.85 11.22
CA ASN A 136 13.72 -19.98 11.93
C ASN A 136 13.85 -19.84 13.47
N HIS A 137 15.05 -19.99 14.02
CA HIS A 137 15.31 -19.77 15.44
C HIS A 137 15.52 -18.29 15.75
N ASN A 138 15.98 -17.50 14.78
CA ASN A 138 16.20 -16.08 14.96
C ASN A 138 14.92 -15.30 14.61
N LYS A 139 14.06 -15.09 15.62
CA LYS A 139 12.83 -14.30 15.47
C LYS A 139 13.06 -12.83 15.10
N GLU A 140 14.30 -12.36 15.13
CA GLU A 140 14.65 -10.95 14.96
C GLU A 140 14.76 -10.54 13.48
N LEU A 141 15.12 -11.47 12.60
CA LEU A 141 15.28 -11.24 11.16
C LEU A 141 14.40 -12.24 10.40
N MET A 142 13.21 -11.78 10.05
CA MET A 142 12.24 -12.57 9.31
C MET A 142 12.24 -12.18 7.82
N CYS A 143 11.86 -13.14 6.99
CA CYS A 143 11.55 -12.89 5.58
C CYS A 143 10.41 -11.86 5.48
N ASP A 144 10.35 -11.11 4.38
CA ASP A 144 9.30 -10.12 4.19
C ASP A 144 7.92 -10.78 3.97
N GLU A 145 7.17 -10.96 5.06
CA GLU A 145 5.82 -11.52 5.05
C GLU A 145 4.85 -10.67 4.21
N SER A 146 5.09 -9.36 4.08
CA SER A 146 4.27 -8.49 3.23
C SER A 146 4.45 -8.79 1.74
N LYS A 147 5.53 -9.53 1.41
CA LYS A 147 5.82 -10.09 0.10
C LYS A 147 5.54 -11.61 0.04
N LEU A 148 4.79 -12.13 1.01
CA LEU A 148 4.45 -13.56 1.14
C LEU A 148 5.68 -14.49 1.13
N LEU A 149 6.82 -13.98 1.58
CA LEU A 149 8.05 -14.76 1.73
C LEU A 149 8.04 -15.47 3.09
N THR A 150 8.47 -16.73 3.06
CA THR A 150 8.63 -17.56 4.26
C THR A 150 10.01 -18.21 4.26
N CYS A 151 10.53 -18.54 5.44
CA CYS A 151 11.84 -19.17 5.55
C CYS A 151 11.72 -20.68 5.32
N VAL A 152 12.09 -21.12 4.12
CA VAL A 152 12.04 -22.53 3.70
C VAL A 152 13.45 -22.98 3.37
N ASN A 153 13.90 -24.08 3.97
CA ASN A 153 15.25 -24.61 3.78
C ASN A 153 16.35 -23.55 4.00
N TRP A 154 16.23 -22.76 5.08
CA TRP A 154 17.17 -21.69 5.45
C TRP A 154 17.30 -20.55 4.45
N MET A 155 16.34 -20.42 3.53
CA MET A 155 16.30 -19.36 2.52
C MET A 155 14.90 -18.73 2.48
N CYS A 156 14.83 -17.42 2.29
CA CYS A 156 13.55 -16.74 2.09
C CYS A 156 13.00 -17.06 0.71
N GLN A 157 11.88 -17.79 0.66
CA GLN A 157 11.25 -18.25 -0.58
C GLN A 157 9.74 -18.04 -0.53
N CYS A 158 9.09 -18.14 -1.68
CA CYS A 158 7.63 -18.18 -1.73
C CYS A 158 7.11 -19.43 -1.03
N HIS A 159 5.99 -19.29 -0.33
CA HIS A 159 5.41 -20.41 0.40
C HIS A 159 5.02 -21.55 -0.56
N GLU A 160 5.62 -22.73 -0.38
CA GLU A 160 5.49 -23.87 -1.30
C GLU A 160 4.06 -24.41 -1.39
N ASP A 161 3.32 -24.38 -0.28
CA ASP A 161 1.98 -25.00 -0.18
C ASP A 161 0.90 -24.32 -1.05
N TYR A 162 1.17 -23.14 -1.60
CA TYR A 162 0.18 -22.33 -2.31
C TYR A 162 0.41 -22.16 -3.82
N ASN A 163 1.32 -22.94 -4.44
CA ASN A 163 1.65 -22.78 -5.87
C ASN A 163 2.04 -21.33 -6.22
N HIS A 164 2.81 -20.69 -5.34
CA HIS A 164 3.32 -19.34 -5.56
C HIS A 164 4.65 -19.36 -6.29
N GLU A 165 4.91 -18.34 -7.12
CA GLU A 165 6.21 -18.06 -7.73
C GLU A 165 6.67 -16.65 -7.38
N TYR A 166 7.98 -16.41 -7.35
CA TYR A 166 8.50 -15.07 -7.14
C TYR A 166 8.47 -14.30 -8.46
N ASP A 167 7.70 -13.21 -8.50
CA ASP A 167 7.74 -12.27 -9.60
C ASP A 167 8.83 -11.22 -9.30
N GLU A 168 9.94 -11.28 -10.04
CA GLU A 168 11.06 -10.35 -9.88
C GLU A 168 10.67 -8.89 -10.19
N TYR A 169 9.70 -8.68 -11.09
CA TYR A 169 9.27 -7.33 -11.47
C TYR A 169 8.38 -6.70 -10.40
N ALA A 170 7.44 -7.47 -9.84
CA ALA A 170 6.61 -7.04 -8.70
C ALA A 170 7.38 -7.10 -7.36
N GLU A 171 8.54 -7.75 -7.37
CA GLU A 171 9.33 -8.14 -6.21
C GLU A 171 8.51 -8.81 -5.09
N ASN A 172 7.55 -9.67 -5.46
CA ASN A 172 6.60 -10.29 -4.52
C ASN A 172 6.28 -11.72 -4.99
N CYS A 173 5.88 -12.59 -4.06
CA CYS A 173 5.33 -13.89 -4.41
C CYS A 173 3.91 -13.75 -4.94
N VAL A 174 3.67 -14.33 -6.11
CA VAL A 174 2.40 -14.31 -6.82
C VAL A 174 1.86 -15.71 -7.03
N GLY A 175 0.55 -15.88 -6.99
CA GLY A 175 -0.12 -17.14 -7.28
C GLY A 175 -0.15 -17.45 -8.76
N LYS A 176 0.30 -18.66 -9.11
CA LYS A 176 0.11 -19.22 -10.45
C LYS A 176 -1.37 -19.42 -10.75
N VAL A 177 -1.71 -19.59 -12.02
CA VAL A 177 -3.06 -19.99 -12.42
C VAL A 177 -3.46 -21.27 -11.71
N GLY A 178 -4.64 -21.27 -11.08
CA GLY A 178 -5.13 -22.35 -10.22
C GLY A 178 -4.77 -22.21 -8.74
N ALA A 179 -3.88 -21.28 -8.37
CA ALA A 179 -3.59 -20.99 -6.96
C ALA A 179 -4.77 -20.28 -6.29
N PHE A 180 -4.96 -20.54 -4.99
CA PHE A 180 -5.93 -19.80 -4.20
C PHE A 180 -5.48 -18.36 -4.01
N CYS A 181 -6.42 -17.42 -4.15
CA CYS A 181 -6.18 -16.02 -3.93
C CYS A 181 -7.23 -15.44 -3.00
N LYS A 182 -6.82 -14.47 -2.17
CA LYS A 182 -7.74 -13.82 -1.24
C LYS A 182 -8.22 -12.52 -1.85
N ILE A 183 -9.51 -12.44 -2.10
CA ILE A 183 -10.11 -11.18 -2.55
C ILE A 183 -10.25 -10.33 -1.31
N SER A 184 -9.36 -9.35 -1.18
CA SER A 184 -9.51 -8.31 -0.16
C SER A 184 -10.95 -7.79 -0.26
N LYS A 185 -11.66 -7.78 0.86
CA LYS A 185 -13.07 -7.37 0.96
C LYS A 185 -13.22 -5.87 0.70
N ARG A 186 -12.77 -5.37 -0.44
CA ARG A 186 -13.26 -4.10 -0.98
C ARG A 186 -14.74 -4.34 -1.23
N LYS A 187 -15.57 -3.64 -0.47
CA LYS A 187 -17.02 -3.82 -0.51
C LYS A 187 -17.48 -3.54 -1.93
N PHE A 188 -17.89 -4.59 -2.65
CA PHE A 188 -18.66 -4.44 -3.87
C PHE A 188 -20.06 -3.94 -3.48
N PHE A 189 -20.22 -2.63 -3.28
CA PHE A 189 -21.54 -2.01 -3.18
C PHE A 189 -22.04 -1.72 -4.60
N ASN A 190 -23.13 -2.39 -5.00
CA ASN A 190 -23.86 -2.14 -6.25
C ASN A 190 -23.02 -2.23 -7.55
N GLY A 191 -22.19 -3.26 -7.70
CA GLY A 191 -21.50 -3.55 -8.97
C GLY A 191 -20.42 -2.54 -9.37
N LYS A 192 -20.05 -1.62 -8.47
CA LYS A 192 -18.86 -0.77 -8.60
C LYS A 192 -17.88 -1.10 -7.48
N LEU A 193 -16.61 -1.28 -7.82
CA LEU A 193 -15.53 -1.24 -6.85
C LEU A 193 -15.52 0.18 -6.26
N SER A 194 -16.04 0.34 -5.04
CA SER A 194 -15.84 1.61 -4.32
C SER A 194 -14.42 1.59 -3.82
N ASP A 195 -13.55 2.36 -4.48
CA ASP A 195 -12.22 2.68 -3.98
C ASP A 195 -12.41 3.77 -2.93
N ASP A 196 -12.95 3.41 -1.77
CA ASP A 196 -13.05 4.31 -0.63
C ASP A 196 -11.61 4.62 -0.22
N GLY A 197 -11.06 5.73 -0.73
CA GLY A 197 -9.68 6.19 -0.57
C GLY A 197 -9.31 6.60 0.86
N ARG A 198 -9.76 5.84 1.87
CA ARG A 198 -9.34 5.94 3.26
C ARG A 198 -8.28 4.87 3.53
N ASP A 199 -7.04 5.33 3.55
CA ASP A 199 -5.82 4.64 3.97
C ASP A 199 -5.64 3.22 3.41
N SER A 200 -5.14 3.17 2.18
CA SER A 200 -4.59 1.99 1.49
C SER A 200 -3.40 1.30 2.20
N ASN A 201 -3.16 1.59 3.49
CA ASN A 201 -2.10 0.97 4.29
C ASN A 201 -2.57 -0.32 4.99
N ASP A 202 -3.88 -0.56 5.13
CA ASP A 202 -4.44 -1.84 5.60
C ASP A 202 -4.79 -2.77 4.42
N GLN A 203 -3.87 -2.86 3.44
CA GLN A 203 -3.88 -4.04 2.58
C GLN A 203 -3.53 -5.24 3.46
N ASP A 204 -4.51 -6.11 3.66
CA ASP A 204 -4.32 -7.42 4.27
C ASP A 204 -3.05 -8.04 3.66
N PRO A 205 -1.95 -8.17 4.43
CA PRO A 205 -0.64 -8.55 3.89
C PRO A 205 -0.65 -9.94 3.25
N TYR A 206 -1.74 -10.68 3.47
CA TYR A 206 -2.00 -12.00 2.93
C TYR A 206 -2.85 -12.01 1.65
N ALA A 207 -3.11 -10.84 1.04
CA ALA A 207 -3.78 -10.77 -0.26
C ALA A 207 -2.82 -11.27 -1.36
N VAL A 208 -2.91 -12.56 -1.67
CA VAL A 208 -2.17 -13.19 -2.78
C VAL A 208 -2.51 -12.48 -4.09
N LEU A 209 -1.50 -11.87 -4.71
CA LEU A 209 -1.58 -11.36 -6.07
C LEU A 209 -1.43 -12.52 -7.04
N CYS A 210 -2.15 -12.52 -8.14
CA CYS A 210 -1.96 -13.51 -9.20
C CYS A 210 -0.82 -13.09 -10.14
N THR A 211 -0.20 -14.06 -10.81
CA THR A 211 0.84 -13.84 -11.83
C THR A 211 0.34 -12.90 -12.95
N ASN A 212 1.25 -12.27 -13.68
CA ASN A 212 0.90 -11.30 -14.72
C ASN A 212 -0.06 -11.91 -15.76
N GLY A 213 -1.13 -11.18 -16.09
CA GLY A 213 -2.19 -11.64 -16.99
C GLY A 213 -3.27 -12.53 -16.34
N ALA A 214 -3.10 -12.89 -15.06
CA ALA A 214 -4.13 -13.54 -14.26
C ALA A 214 -4.86 -12.55 -13.33
N ALA A 215 -6.11 -12.86 -13.01
CA ALA A 215 -6.89 -12.16 -11.98
C ALA A 215 -7.47 -13.18 -11.00
N CYS A 216 -7.72 -12.72 -9.78
CA CYS A 216 -8.40 -13.53 -8.78
C CYS A 216 -9.89 -13.63 -9.13
N ALA A 217 -10.32 -14.78 -9.65
CA ALA A 217 -11.71 -15.05 -9.99
C ALA A 217 -12.42 -15.63 -8.77
N LEU A 218 -13.60 -15.09 -8.43
CA LEU A 218 -14.49 -15.72 -7.45
C LEU A 218 -14.95 -17.06 -7.99
N GLU A 219 -14.73 -18.12 -7.23
CA GLU A 219 -15.38 -19.39 -7.51
C GLU A 219 -16.88 -19.19 -7.27
N LEU A 220 -17.69 -19.31 -8.32
CA LEU A 220 -19.15 -19.13 -8.27
C LEU A 220 -19.87 -20.25 -7.47
N ALA A 221 -19.13 -21.10 -6.77
CA ALA A 221 -19.68 -22.14 -5.92
C ALA A 221 -20.18 -21.52 -4.61
N GLY A 222 -21.48 -21.64 -4.37
CA GLY A 222 -22.21 -20.97 -3.31
C GLY A 222 -21.52 -21.02 -1.94
N GLU A 223 -21.54 -19.85 -1.28
CA GLU A 223 -21.43 -19.70 0.17
C GLU A 223 -20.05 -20.00 0.80
N SER A 224 -19.00 -19.29 0.38
CA SER A 224 -18.02 -18.77 1.35
C SER A 224 -17.27 -17.55 0.80
N PHE A 225 -17.64 -16.36 1.29
CA PHE A 225 -17.08 -15.08 0.85
C PHE A 225 -15.64 -14.90 1.34
N GLY A 226 -14.65 -15.01 0.44
CA GLY A 226 -13.29 -14.49 0.71
C GLY A 226 -12.16 -15.09 -0.11
N ASN A 227 -12.36 -16.30 -0.66
CA ASN A 227 -11.35 -16.99 -1.44
C ASN A 227 -11.78 -17.05 -2.90
N GLY A 228 -10.83 -16.83 -3.80
CA GLY A 228 -10.95 -17.04 -5.23
C GLY A 228 -9.81 -17.92 -5.72
N VAL A 229 -9.76 -18.10 -7.04
CA VAL A 229 -8.68 -18.82 -7.71
C VAL A 229 -8.08 -17.92 -8.79
N CYS A 230 -6.76 -17.91 -8.91
CA CYS A 230 -6.09 -17.17 -9.98
C CYS A 230 -6.44 -17.79 -11.33
N ALA A 231 -7.04 -16.99 -12.22
CA ALA A 231 -7.43 -17.41 -13.57
C ALA A 231 -6.93 -16.40 -14.60
N CYS A 232 -6.49 -16.88 -15.76
CA CYS A 232 -6.11 -16.00 -16.87
C CYS A 232 -7.29 -15.15 -17.34
N TRP A 233 -6.99 -13.92 -17.76
CA TRP A 233 -7.97 -13.12 -18.50
C TRP A 233 -8.38 -13.84 -19.78
N TRP A 234 -9.61 -13.61 -20.23
CA TRP A 234 -10.20 -14.13 -21.46
C TRP A 234 -9.38 -13.97 -22.76
N MET A 235 -8.36 -13.10 -22.78
CA MET A 235 -7.44 -12.91 -23.92
C MET A 235 -6.12 -13.70 -23.80
N TYR A 236 -5.94 -14.46 -22.72
CA TYR A 236 -4.72 -15.19 -22.41
C TYR A 236 -5.01 -16.69 -22.29
N ASN A 237 -4.07 -17.50 -22.76
CA ASN A 237 -4.06 -18.94 -22.56
C ASN A 237 -3.21 -19.30 -21.34
N VAL A 238 -3.65 -20.34 -20.62
CA VAL A 238 -2.87 -20.95 -19.55
C VAL A 238 -1.75 -21.79 -20.17
N THR A 239 -0.50 -21.52 -19.78
CA THR A 239 0.65 -22.34 -20.19
C THR A 239 0.78 -23.58 -19.30
N ALA A 240 1.60 -24.55 -19.73
CA ALA A 240 1.88 -25.74 -18.93
C ALA A 240 2.51 -25.43 -17.55
N ASN A 241 3.16 -24.26 -17.40
CA ASN A 241 3.79 -23.84 -16.16
C ASN A 241 2.82 -23.09 -15.22
N GLY A 242 1.55 -22.93 -15.60
CA GLY A 242 0.56 -22.20 -14.82
C GLY A 242 0.68 -20.68 -14.93
N THR A 243 1.26 -20.16 -16.02
CA THR A 243 1.34 -18.72 -16.33
C THR A 243 0.36 -18.36 -17.46
N CYS A 244 0.11 -17.06 -17.66
CA CYS A 244 -0.76 -16.57 -18.73
C CYS A 244 0.06 -16.05 -19.92
N GLU A 245 -0.11 -16.65 -21.10
CA GLU A 245 0.49 -16.17 -22.36
C GLU A 245 -0.61 -15.56 -23.25
N TYR A 246 -0.36 -14.40 -23.84
CA TYR A 246 -1.34 -13.72 -24.68
C TYR A 246 -1.68 -14.55 -25.93
N MET A 247 -2.96 -14.79 -26.22
CA MET A 247 -3.39 -15.68 -27.30
C MET A 247 -2.99 -15.15 -28.68
N TYR A 248 -3.01 -13.83 -28.87
CA TYR A 248 -2.58 -13.24 -30.12
C TYR A 248 -1.07 -13.09 -30.10
N LYS A 249 -0.35 -14.14 -30.51
CA LYS A 249 0.96 -13.90 -31.13
C LYS A 249 0.67 -12.99 -32.31
N PRO A 250 1.13 -11.72 -32.32
CA PRO A 250 1.05 -10.93 -33.54
C PRO A 250 1.67 -11.81 -34.59
N ARG A 251 0.89 -12.16 -35.64
CA ARG A 251 1.35 -12.98 -36.75
C ARG A 251 2.72 -12.45 -37.06
N SER A 252 3.76 -13.23 -36.72
CA SER A 252 5.14 -12.79 -36.88
C SER A 252 5.16 -12.28 -38.29
N THR A 253 5.49 -11.00 -38.47
CA THR A 253 5.78 -10.45 -39.77
C THR A 253 6.95 -11.29 -40.25
N GLU A 254 6.63 -12.43 -40.85
CA GLU A 254 7.43 -13.05 -41.88
C GLU A 254 7.77 -11.87 -42.76
N THR A 255 9.03 -11.49 -42.72
CA THR A 255 9.62 -10.39 -43.45
C THR A 255 9.49 -10.73 -44.92
N THR A 256 8.27 -10.68 -45.44
CA THR A 256 8.02 -10.58 -46.86
C THR A 256 8.46 -9.16 -47.16
N GLU A 257 9.57 -9.05 -47.88
CA GLU A 257 10.00 -7.83 -48.55
C GLU A 257 8.85 -7.36 -49.44
N ILE A 258 7.89 -6.63 -48.88
CA ILE A 258 6.85 -5.97 -49.64
C ILE A 258 7.51 -4.72 -50.21
N SER A 259 8.01 -4.93 -51.44
CA SER A 259 8.26 -3.91 -52.44
C SER A 259 7.26 -2.75 -52.29
N THR A 260 7.82 -1.58 -52.00
CA THR A 260 7.18 -0.27 -52.00
C THR A 260 6.25 -0.08 -53.19
N GLY A 261 4.95 -0.08 -52.95
CA GLY A 261 3.94 0.16 -53.98
C GLY A 261 2.65 0.67 -53.38
N ASN A 262 2.46 2.00 -53.47
CA ASN A 262 1.26 2.79 -53.17
C ASN A 262 0.93 3.08 -51.69
N LYS A 263 1.18 4.35 -51.34
CA LYS A 263 0.77 5.04 -50.11
C LYS A 263 -0.73 5.40 -50.16
N PRO A 264 -1.56 4.96 -49.21
CA PRO A 264 -2.81 5.64 -48.86
C PRO A 264 -2.50 6.62 -47.71
N GLY A 265 -1.87 7.76 -48.05
CA GLY A 265 -1.34 8.71 -47.07
C GLY A 265 -2.23 9.90 -46.73
N LEU A 266 -3.45 9.99 -47.26
CA LEU A 266 -4.25 11.22 -47.19
C LEU A 266 -5.40 11.18 -46.17
N ASP A 267 -5.97 10.01 -45.87
CA ASP A 267 -7.18 9.94 -45.03
C ASP A 267 -6.90 10.04 -43.52
N TYR A 268 -5.75 9.55 -43.05
CA TYR A 268 -5.42 9.59 -41.62
C TYR A 268 -5.13 11.02 -41.11
N ALA A 269 -4.51 11.86 -41.92
CA ALA A 269 -4.24 13.25 -41.57
C ALA A 269 -5.55 14.05 -41.43
N LEU A 270 -6.52 13.79 -42.30
CA LEU A 270 -7.84 14.43 -42.23
C LEU A 270 -8.59 14.01 -40.96
N ILE A 271 -8.54 12.72 -40.59
CA ILE A 271 -9.20 12.21 -39.38
C ILE A 271 -8.57 12.82 -38.12
N ILE A 272 -7.24 12.89 -38.04
CA ILE A 272 -6.53 13.52 -36.90
C ILE A 272 -6.89 15.00 -36.80
N PHE A 273 -6.98 15.71 -37.93
CA PHE A 273 -7.37 17.12 -37.97
C PHE A 273 -8.83 17.33 -37.51
N LEU A 274 -9.76 16.47 -37.92
CA LEU A 274 -11.17 16.58 -37.51
C LEU A 274 -11.36 16.29 -36.02
N VAL A 275 -10.66 15.29 -35.47
CA VAL A 275 -10.73 14.95 -34.04
C VAL A 275 -10.15 16.07 -33.18
N THR A 276 -9.01 16.65 -33.58
CA THR A 276 -8.41 17.77 -32.86
C THR A 276 -9.27 19.03 -32.92
N ALA A 277 -9.86 19.35 -34.07
CA ALA A 277 -10.80 20.47 -34.20
C ALA A 277 -12.04 20.30 -33.29
N MET A 278 -12.63 19.09 -33.23
CA MET A 278 -13.77 18.82 -32.34
C MET A 278 -13.41 18.99 -30.86
N MET A 279 -12.23 18.53 -30.43
CA MET A 279 -11.78 18.68 -29.04
C MET A 279 -11.60 20.16 -28.67
N PHE A 280 -11.07 20.99 -29.58
CA PHE A 280 -10.95 22.43 -29.35
C PHE A 280 -12.31 23.11 -29.16
N VAL A 281 -13.30 22.78 -29.97
CA VAL A 281 -14.67 23.33 -29.85
C VAL A 281 -15.29 22.96 -28.51
N LEU A 282 -15.12 21.71 -28.05
CA LEU A 282 -15.64 21.25 -26.76
C LEU A 282 -14.98 21.96 -25.57
N ILE A 283 -13.66 22.14 -25.61
CA ILE A 283 -12.92 22.89 -24.57
C ILE A 283 -13.41 24.34 -24.52
N PHE A 284 -13.58 24.98 -25.68
CA PHE A 284 -14.02 26.37 -25.74
C PHE A 284 -15.45 26.53 -25.21
N ALA A 285 -16.38 25.67 -25.64
CA ALA A 285 -17.76 25.68 -25.15
C ALA A 285 -17.87 25.43 -23.64
N TYR A 286 -17.00 24.55 -23.09
CA TYR A 286 -16.96 24.29 -21.66
C TYR A 286 -16.43 25.49 -20.87
N SER A 287 -15.40 26.17 -21.39
CA SER A 287 -14.84 27.37 -20.75
C SER A 287 -15.83 28.54 -20.68
N THR A 288 -16.61 28.77 -21.75
CA THR A 288 -17.63 29.83 -21.78
C THR A 288 -18.79 29.52 -20.83
N SER A 289 -19.17 28.25 -20.70
CA SER A 289 -20.20 27.82 -19.75
C SER A 289 -19.76 28.01 -18.30
N LEU A 290 -18.49 27.71 -17.99
CA LEU A 290 -17.90 27.93 -16.67
C LEU A 290 -17.87 29.41 -16.28
N THR A 291 -17.58 30.32 -17.21
CA THR A 291 -17.60 31.76 -16.93
C THR A 291 -19.02 32.29 -16.65
N GLU A 292 -20.03 31.75 -17.34
CA GLU A 292 -21.43 32.12 -17.09
C GLU A 292 -21.93 31.56 -15.73
N TRP A 293 -21.46 30.38 -15.34
CA TRP A 293 -21.73 29.81 -14.02
C TRP A 293 -21.06 30.61 -12.89
N ALA A 294 -19.79 30.98 -13.06
CA ALA A 294 -19.03 31.73 -12.05
C ALA A 294 -19.65 33.10 -11.77
N THR A 295 -20.16 33.78 -12.81
CA THR A 295 -20.82 35.09 -12.67
C THR A 295 -22.21 35.01 -12.05
N LYS A 296 -22.93 33.87 -12.19
CA LYS A 296 -24.22 33.66 -11.52
C LYS A 296 -24.11 33.24 -10.06
N LEU A 297 -23.02 32.58 -9.67
CA LEU A 297 -22.83 32.06 -8.30
C LEU A 297 -22.29 33.11 -7.32
N TRP A 298 -21.80 34.25 -7.80
CA TRP A 298 -21.27 35.34 -6.96
C TRP A 298 -22.03 36.65 -7.23
N PRO A 299 -23.28 36.79 -6.75
CA PRO A 299 -23.94 38.09 -6.71
C PRO A 299 -23.19 39.02 -5.74
N ASP A 300 -23.05 40.28 -6.16
CA ASP A 300 -22.23 41.40 -5.60
C ASP A 300 -22.47 41.80 -4.12
N GLU A 301 -23.02 40.95 -3.26
CA GLU A 301 -23.41 41.36 -1.89
C GLU A 301 -22.33 41.24 -0.81
N LEU A 302 -21.07 40.92 -1.13
CA LEU A 302 -20.04 40.72 -0.09
C LEU A 302 -18.70 41.41 -0.35
N TYR A 303 -18.69 42.71 -0.68
CA TYR A 303 -17.48 43.54 -0.56
C TYR A 303 -17.81 44.94 -0.01
N THR A 304 -17.93 45.05 1.33
CA THR A 304 -17.96 46.33 2.05
C THR A 304 -16.59 46.79 2.54
N HIS A 305 -15.49 46.19 2.08
CA HIS A 305 -14.15 46.72 2.37
C HIS A 305 -13.30 46.81 1.10
N PRO A 306 -12.81 48.01 0.72
CA PRO A 306 -11.89 48.16 -0.39
C PRO A 306 -10.51 47.61 0.02
N PRO A 307 -9.95 46.59 -0.66
CA PRO A 307 -8.56 46.26 -0.50
C PRO A 307 -7.70 47.30 -1.23
N SER A 308 -6.61 47.71 -0.57
CA SER A 308 -5.61 48.61 -1.12
C SER A 308 -5.11 48.12 -2.48
N THR A 309 -5.20 49.01 -3.46
CA THR A 309 -4.74 48.86 -4.82
C THR A 309 -3.25 48.54 -4.88
N ALA A 310 -2.92 47.39 -5.49
CA ALA A 310 -1.68 47.01 -6.20
C ALA A 310 -1.22 45.62 -5.77
N GLU A 311 -1.68 44.56 -6.46
CA GLU A 311 -0.92 43.30 -6.67
C GLU A 311 -1.73 42.18 -7.37
N HIS A 312 -3.06 42.29 -7.51
CA HIS A 312 -3.86 41.17 -8.03
C HIS A 312 -4.10 41.12 -9.55
N SER A 313 -3.54 42.02 -10.36
CA SER A 313 -3.75 42.00 -11.81
C SER A 313 -2.80 41.07 -12.59
N GLU A 314 -1.71 40.57 -11.98
CA GLU A 314 -0.71 39.79 -12.74
C GLU A 314 -0.95 38.27 -12.70
N VAL A 315 -1.67 37.75 -11.71
CA VAL A 315 -1.78 36.30 -11.48
C VAL A 315 -2.76 35.62 -12.46
N ALA A 316 -3.77 36.32 -12.96
CA ALA A 316 -4.75 35.74 -13.90
C ALA A 316 -4.22 35.63 -15.35
N SER A 317 -3.24 36.45 -15.74
CA SER A 317 -2.64 36.37 -17.08
C SER A 317 -1.54 35.30 -17.19
N PHE A 318 -0.92 34.93 -16.06
CA PHE A 318 0.21 34.01 -16.04
C PHE A 318 -0.20 32.54 -16.21
N SER A 319 -1.38 32.14 -15.71
CA SER A 319 -1.85 30.74 -15.78
C SER A 319 -2.35 30.32 -17.17
N ALA A 320 -2.91 31.24 -17.96
CA ALA A 320 -3.36 30.95 -19.32
C ALA A 320 -2.18 30.78 -20.30
N THR A 321 -1.09 31.53 -20.11
CA THR A 321 0.07 31.52 -21.00
C THR A 321 0.90 30.24 -20.86
N ILE A 322 1.09 29.74 -19.62
CA ILE A 322 1.83 28.49 -19.35
C ILE A 322 1.10 27.27 -19.92
N PHE A 323 -0.24 27.26 -19.90
CA PHE A 323 -1.02 26.17 -20.49
C PHE A 323 -0.91 26.13 -22.01
N TYR A 324 -0.82 27.29 -22.67
CA TYR A 324 -0.70 27.39 -24.12
C TYR A 324 0.66 26.93 -24.63
N ASP A 325 1.76 27.36 -23.99
CA ASP A 325 3.11 26.98 -24.40
C ASP A 325 3.41 25.48 -24.20
N THR A 326 2.87 24.88 -23.14
CA THR A 326 3.11 23.45 -22.85
C THR A 326 2.33 22.54 -23.81
N LEU A 327 1.15 22.98 -24.28
CA LEU A 327 0.31 22.20 -25.20
C LEU A 327 0.80 22.33 -26.65
N VAL A 328 1.15 23.56 -27.09
CA VAL A 328 1.64 23.81 -28.46
C VAL A 328 3.05 23.23 -28.64
N GLY A 329 3.91 23.29 -27.61
CA GLY A 329 5.26 22.73 -27.66
C GLY A 329 5.30 21.20 -27.85
N ARG A 330 4.29 20.46 -27.35
CA ARG A 330 4.24 18.99 -27.52
C ARG A 330 3.65 18.52 -28.84
N ILE A 331 2.80 19.34 -29.46
CA ILE A 331 2.16 19.00 -30.75
C ILE A 331 3.14 19.16 -31.92
N PHE A 332 4.14 20.04 -31.81
CA PHE A 332 5.17 20.22 -32.85
C PHE A 332 6.38 19.27 -32.75
N THR A 333 6.48 18.47 -31.70
CA THR A 333 7.59 17.52 -31.48
C THR A 333 7.23 16.04 -31.69
N MET A 334 6.05 15.73 -32.21
CA MET A 334 5.63 14.38 -32.63
C MET A 334 5.49 14.32 -34.15
#